data_AF-E9UPL9-F1
#
_entry.id   AF-E9UPL9-F1
#
_cell.length_a   1.000
_cell.length_b   1.000
_cell.length_c   1.000
_cell.angle_alpha   90.00
_cell.angle_beta   90.00
_cell.angle_gamma   90.00
#
_symmetry.space_group_name_H-M   'P 1'
#
loop_
_entity.id
_entity.type
_entity.pdbx_description
1 polymer ?
#
loop_
_entity_poly.entity_id
_entity_poly.type
_entity_poly.pdbx_seq_one_letter_code
_entity_poly.pdbx_strand_id
1 'polypeptide(L)'
;MTTEIRQRRPRISLFCFRAVAVLIALFAIGQPIFIGSYFSGTFEALGLHSAGAAALQALGLLLPIAAGAVVAMRGRWWFLVWSVVLFLLIHVQAILGYTRVLQLHVPVGVLTVGIAVALAIASLRRGAGSPREVRR
;
A
#
# COMPACT_ATOMS: atom_id res chain seq x y z
N MET A 1 -26.23 -18.75 -31.59
CA MET A 1 -24.79 -18.86 -31.23
C MET A 1 -24.43 -17.66 -30.37
N THR A 2 -24.71 -17.74 -29.06
CA THR A 2 -24.43 -16.68 -28.10
C THR A 2 -22.96 -16.77 -27.71
N THR A 3 -22.16 -15.81 -28.14
CA THR A 3 -20.80 -15.61 -27.65
C THR A 3 -20.86 -15.26 -26.16
N GLU A 4 -20.80 -16.28 -25.32
CA GLU A 4 -20.37 -16.16 -23.92
C GLU A 4 -18.99 -15.51 -23.94
N ILE A 5 -18.93 -14.19 -23.88
CA ILE A 5 -17.71 -13.47 -23.53
C ILE A 5 -17.39 -13.96 -22.13
N ARG A 6 -16.55 -15.01 -22.03
CA ARG A 6 -15.96 -15.48 -20.78
C ARG A 6 -15.29 -14.27 -20.16
N GLN A 7 -16.00 -13.57 -19.27
CA GLN A 7 -15.48 -12.41 -18.58
C GLN A 7 -14.22 -12.87 -17.88
N ARG A 8 -13.05 -12.46 -18.41
CA ARG A 8 -11.76 -12.79 -17.82
C ARG A 8 -11.78 -12.18 -16.43
N ARG A 9 -12.08 -13.00 -15.42
CA ARG A 9 -11.97 -12.61 -14.02
C ARG A 9 -10.57 -12.00 -13.85
N PRO A 10 -10.43 -10.79 -13.29
CA PRO A 10 -9.16 -10.07 -13.22
C PRO A 10 -8.23 -10.67 -12.17
N ARG A 11 -7.86 -11.95 -12.34
CA ARG A 11 -7.13 -12.72 -11.33
C ARG A 11 -5.70 -12.22 -11.20
N ILE A 12 -5.06 -11.84 -12.30
CA ILE A 12 -3.64 -11.42 -12.30
C ILE A 12 -3.50 -9.99 -11.79
N SER A 13 -4.25 -9.01 -12.33
CA SER A 13 -4.14 -7.61 -11.88
C SER A 13 -4.47 -7.46 -10.39
N LEU A 14 -5.53 -8.13 -9.92
CA LEU A 14 -5.89 -8.14 -8.50
C LEU A 14 -4.84 -8.88 -7.65
N PHE A 15 -4.24 -9.96 -8.17
CA PHE A 15 -3.15 -10.65 -7.47
C PHE A 15 -1.91 -9.75 -7.33
N CYS A 16 -1.47 -9.09 -8.40
CA CYS A 16 -0.37 -8.14 -8.35
C CYS A 16 -0.65 -7.01 -7.35
N PHE A 17 -1.84 -6.42 -7.40
CA PHE A 17 -2.25 -5.40 -6.45
C PHE A 17 -2.19 -5.89 -4.99
N ARG A 18 -2.70 -7.11 -4.72
CA ARG A 18 -2.64 -7.72 -3.39
C ARG A 18 -1.21 -7.92 -2.91
N ALA A 19 -0.35 -8.47 -3.78
CA ALA A 19 1.05 -8.72 -3.43
C ALA A 19 1.75 -7.40 -3.03
N VAL A 20 1.59 -6.35 -3.84
CA VAL A 20 2.18 -5.03 -3.53
C VAL A 20 1.58 -4.43 -2.26
N ALA A 21 0.26 -4.48 -2.08
CA ALA A 21 -0.40 -3.94 -0.89
C ALA A 21 0.03 -4.66 0.40
N VAL A 22 0.17 -5.99 0.37
CA VAL A 22 0.65 -6.79 1.51
C VAL A 22 2.11 -6.47 1.80
N LEU A 23 2.97 -6.39 0.79
CA LEU A 23 4.37 -6.01 0.98
C LEU A 23 4.50 -4.61 1.62
N ILE A 24 3.73 -3.63 1.13
CA ILE A 24 3.70 -2.28 1.74
C ILE A 24 3.26 -2.37 3.20
N ALA A 25 2.20 -3.11 3.52
CA ALA A 25 1.75 -3.25 4.90
C ALA A 25 2.82 -3.87 5.80
N LEU A 26 3.51 -4.93 5.36
CA LEU A 26 4.58 -5.57 6.12
C LEU A 26 5.76 -4.62 6.35
N PHE A 27 6.22 -3.93 5.31
CA PHE A 27 7.31 -2.95 5.45
C PHE A 27 6.91 -1.77 6.33
N ALA A 28 5.69 -1.27 6.18
CA ALA A 28 5.16 -0.17 7.00
C ALA A 28 5.07 -0.56 8.47
N ILE A 29 4.63 -1.78 8.80
CA ILE A 29 4.65 -2.32 10.18
C ILE A 29 6.10 -2.45 10.70
N GLY A 30 7.04 -2.82 9.84
CA GLY A 30 8.46 -2.90 10.20
C GLY A 30 9.08 -1.55 10.57
N GLN A 31 8.62 -0.44 9.98
CA GLN A 31 9.17 0.90 10.23
C GLN A 31 9.20 1.30 11.73
N PRO A 32 8.09 1.25 12.49
CA PRO A 32 8.09 1.54 13.92
C PRO A 32 8.90 0.53 14.75
N ILE A 33 8.97 -0.74 14.32
CA ILE A 33 9.79 -1.75 14.99
C ILE A 33 11.27 -1.38 14.87
N PHE A 34 11.75 -1.07 13.67
CA PHE A 34 13.17 -0.75 13.45
C PHE A 34 13.59 0.56 14.14
N ILE A 35 12.77 1.61 14.08
CA ILE A 35 13.11 2.85 14.80
C ILE A 35 13.01 2.68 16.32
N GLY A 36 12.07 1.88 16.82
CA GLY A 36 11.97 1.52 18.23
C GLY A 36 13.18 0.72 18.72
N SER A 37 13.69 -0.23 17.92
CA SER A 37 14.92 -0.96 18.21
C SER A 37 16.15 -0.04 18.21
N TYR A 38 16.22 0.93 17.30
CA TYR A 38 17.27 1.97 17.32
C TYR A 38 17.25 2.76 18.64
N PHE A 39 16.07 3.19 19.11
CA PHE A 39 15.94 3.87 20.40
C PHE A 39 16.26 2.96 21.60
N SER A 40 16.15 1.64 21.43
CA SER A 40 16.53 0.64 22.44
C SER A 40 18.02 0.27 22.41
N GLY A 41 18.84 0.91 21.56
CA GLY A 41 20.29 0.72 21.50
C GLY A 41 20.79 -0.18 20.36
N THR A 42 19.92 -0.70 19.51
CA THR A 42 20.32 -1.45 18.30
C THR A 42 20.55 -0.49 17.14
N PHE A 43 21.71 0.16 17.10
CA PHE A 43 21.98 1.26 16.17
C PHE A 43 21.89 0.87 14.68
N GLU A 44 22.18 -0.38 14.33
CA GLU A 44 22.06 -0.93 12.98
C GLU A 44 20.62 -0.91 12.47
N ALA A 45 19.63 -0.91 13.37
CA ALA A 45 18.22 -0.86 13.02
C ALA A 45 17.82 0.45 12.31
N LEU A 46 18.60 1.53 12.45
CA LEU A 46 18.41 2.74 11.66
C LEU A 46 18.69 2.51 10.16
N GLY A 47 19.67 1.66 9.85
CA GLY A 47 19.95 1.23 8.48
C GLY A 47 18.78 0.44 7.90
N LEU A 48 18.22 -0.49 8.69
CA LEU A 48 17.03 -1.26 8.30
C LEU A 48 15.78 -0.39 8.14
N HIS A 49 15.58 0.59 9.02
CA HIS A 49 14.52 1.58 8.90
C HIS A 49 14.64 2.35 7.57
N SER A 50 15.82 2.88 7.29
CA SER A 50 16.12 3.64 6.06
C SER A 50 15.98 2.80 4.79
N ALA A 51 16.51 1.58 4.79
CA ALA A 51 16.37 0.65 3.66
C ALA A 51 14.89 0.25 3.44
N GLY A 52 14.15 0.03 4.52
CA GLY A 52 12.71 -0.21 4.45
C GLY A 52 11.92 0.99 3.91
N ALA A 53 12.32 2.22 4.24
CA ALA A 53 11.72 3.43 3.69
C ALA A 53 11.99 3.57 2.18
N ALA A 54 13.18 3.20 1.71
CA ALA A 54 13.49 3.16 0.27
C ALA A 54 12.64 2.11 -0.46
N ALA A 55 12.50 0.91 0.11
CA ALA A 55 11.62 -0.13 -0.44
C ALA A 55 10.14 0.31 -0.48
N LEU A 56 9.67 0.99 0.57
CA LEU A 56 8.32 1.57 0.61
C LEU A 56 8.10 2.61 -0.49
N GLN A 57 9.07 3.46 -0.80
CA GLN A 57 8.95 4.43 -1.90
C GLN A 57 8.80 3.72 -3.25
N ALA A 58 9.62 2.72 -3.52
CA ALA A 58 9.54 1.93 -4.75
C ALA A 58 8.20 1.17 -4.87
N LEU A 59 7.78 0.48 -3.80
CA LEU A 59 6.49 -0.21 -3.76
C LEU A 59 5.32 0.78 -3.86
N GLY A 60 5.44 1.94 -3.22
CA GLY A 60 4.47 3.03 -3.24
C GLY A 60 4.21 3.54 -4.65
N LEU A 61 5.23 3.54 -5.53
CA LEU A 61 5.06 3.85 -6.96
C LEU A 61 4.35 2.73 -7.72
N LEU A 62 4.65 1.47 -7.42
CA LEU A 62 4.05 0.30 -8.06
C LEU A 62 2.56 0.11 -7.70
N LEU A 63 2.17 0.50 -6.49
CA LEU A 63 0.81 0.31 -5.98
C LEU A 63 -0.27 1.00 -6.84
N PRO A 64 -0.20 2.31 -7.16
CA PRO A 64 -1.18 2.97 -8.02
C PRO A 64 -1.17 2.43 -9.46
N ILE A 65 -0.02 1.97 -9.98
CA ILE A 65 0.06 1.30 -11.29
C ILE A 65 -0.76 -0.01 -11.27
N ALA A 66 -0.53 -0.85 -10.25
CA ALA A 66 -1.29 -2.08 -10.08
C ALA A 66 -2.79 -1.81 -9.85
N ALA A 67 -3.13 -0.77 -9.09
CA ALA A 67 -4.51 -0.35 -8.88
C ALA A 67 -5.17 0.15 -10.19
N GLY A 68 -4.43 0.89 -11.02
CA GLY A 68 -4.90 1.31 -12.36
C GLY A 68 -5.25 0.11 -13.23
N ALA A 69 -4.44 -0.95 -13.22
CA ALA A 69 -4.74 -2.20 -13.90
C ALA A 69 -6.01 -2.90 -13.33
N VAL A 70 -6.24 -2.82 -12.02
CA VAL A 70 -7.49 -3.32 -11.41
C VAL A 70 -8.70 -2.52 -11.92
N VAL A 71 -8.60 -1.19 -12.00
CA VAL A 71 -9.68 -0.31 -12.49
C VAL A 71 -9.95 -0.51 -13.97
N ALA A 72 -8.90 -0.64 -14.80
CA ALA A 72 -9.03 -0.92 -16.23
C ALA A 72 -9.79 -2.23 -16.50
N MET A 73 -9.67 -3.21 -15.60
CA MET A 73 -10.42 -4.47 -15.65
C MET A 73 -11.78 -4.42 -14.93
N ARG A 74 -12.36 -3.22 -14.77
CA ARG A 74 -13.66 -2.95 -14.12
C ARG A 74 -13.72 -3.33 -12.64
N GLY A 75 -12.56 -3.37 -11.96
CA GLY A 75 -12.45 -3.51 -10.51
C GLY A 75 -12.83 -2.22 -9.76
N ARG A 76 -12.67 -2.23 -8.43
CA ARG A 76 -13.14 -1.13 -7.56
C ARG A 76 -12.22 0.10 -7.67
N TRP A 77 -12.75 1.23 -8.13
CA TRP A 77 -11.98 2.48 -8.35
C TRP A 77 -11.31 3.04 -7.08
N TRP A 78 -11.89 2.82 -5.91
CA TRP A 78 -11.33 3.36 -4.67
C TRP A 78 -9.95 2.76 -4.34
N PHE A 79 -9.61 1.58 -4.87
CA PHE A 79 -8.24 1.05 -4.75
C PHE A 79 -7.22 2.01 -5.34
N LEU A 80 -7.52 2.66 -6.48
CA LEU A 80 -6.62 3.62 -7.09
C LEU A 80 -6.46 4.87 -6.21
N VAL A 81 -7.56 5.42 -5.69
CA VAL A 81 -7.50 6.61 -4.83
C VAL A 81 -6.66 6.36 -3.58
N TRP A 82 -6.91 5.26 -2.86
CA TRP A 82 -6.13 4.95 -1.66
C TRP A 82 -4.68 4.56 -1.97
N SER A 83 -4.40 4.03 -3.16
CA SER A 83 -3.03 3.79 -3.61
C SER A 83 -2.27 5.09 -3.85
N VAL A 84 -2.91 6.09 -4.46
CA VAL A 84 -2.34 7.43 -4.65
C VAL A 84 -2.13 8.12 -3.30
N VAL A 85 -3.10 8.02 -2.38
CA VAL A 85 -2.94 8.56 -1.01
C VAL A 85 -1.74 7.92 -0.30
N LEU A 86 -1.61 6.59 -0.35
CA LEU A 86 -0.46 5.90 0.25
C LEU A 86 0.87 6.29 -0.40
N PHE A 87 0.92 6.39 -1.74
CA PHE A 87 2.10 6.87 -2.45
C PHE A 87 2.54 8.23 -1.92
N LEU A 88 1.61 9.20 -1.84
CA LEU A 88 1.92 10.54 -1.34
C LEU A 88 2.36 10.51 0.13
N LEU A 89 1.65 9.78 0.99
CA LEU A 89 2.00 9.66 2.41
C LEU A 89 3.40 9.09 2.61
N ILE A 90 3.79 8.07 1.84
CA ILE A 90 5.13 7.46 1.92
C ILE A 90 6.22 8.49 1.56
N HIS A 91 5.99 9.32 0.53
CA HIS A 91 6.97 10.33 0.12
C HIS A 91 7.03 11.52 1.09
N VAL A 92 5.87 11.94 1.62
CA VAL A 92 5.81 12.89 2.72
C VAL A 92 6.58 12.36 3.93
N GLN A 93 6.47 11.07 4.22
CA GLN A 93 7.21 10.44 5.31
C GLN A 93 8.72 10.43 5.09
N ALA A 94 9.19 10.22 3.86
CA ALA A 94 10.60 10.37 3.54
C ALA A 94 11.08 11.81 3.80
N ILE A 95 10.33 12.82 3.35
CA ILE A 95 10.66 14.24 3.59
C ILE A 95 10.71 14.53 5.09
N LEU A 96 9.67 14.16 5.85
CA LEU A 96 9.60 14.38 7.30
C LEU A 96 10.73 13.67 8.06
N GLY A 97 11.09 12.45 7.62
CA GLY A 97 12.20 11.68 8.18
C GLY A 97 13.55 12.35 7.94
N TYR A 98 13.86 12.74 6.69
CA TYR A 98 15.12 13.40 6.35
C TYR A 98 15.26 14.79 6.96
N THR A 99 14.16 15.54 7.05
CA THR A 99 14.11 16.87 7.69
C THR A 99 13.98 16.80 9.21
N ARG A 100 13.89 15.60 9.78
CA ARG A 100 13.79 15.34 11.23
C ARG A 100 12.61 16.05 11.92
N VAL A 101 11.51 16.27 11.20
CA VAL A 101 10.29 16.85 11.77
C VAL A 101 9.48 15.75 12.47
N LEU A 102 10.05 15.20 13.54
CA LEU A 102 9.58 13.96 14.18
C LEU A 102 8.16 14.07 14.75
N GLN A 103 7.79 15.25 15.22
CA GLN A 103 6.46 15.55 15.77
C GLN A 103 5.33 15.30 14.76
N LEU A 104 5.61 15.45 13.46
CA LEU A 104 4.67 15.11 12.39
C LEU A 104 4.97 13.73 11.81
N HIS A 105 6.25 13.37 11.68
CA HIS A 105 6.67 12.08 11.12
C HIS A 105 6.05 10.89 11.85
N VAL A 106 6.06 10.91 13.19
CA VAL A 106 5.55 9.80 14.00
C VAL A 106 4.04 9.61 13.85
N PRO A 107 3.17 10.62 14.10
CA PRO A 107 1.72 10.43 13.95
C PRO A 107 1.30 10.16 12.51
N VAL A 108 1.89 10.83 11.52
CA VAL A 108 1.63 10.55 10.09
C VAL A 108 2.08 9.13 9.74
N GLY A 109 3.17 8.66 10.34
CA GLY A 109 3.66 7.29 10.19
C GLY A 109 2.67 6.25 10.70
N VAL A 110 2.16 6.42 11.92
CA VAL A 110 1.13 5.53 12.49
C VAL A 110 -0.12 5.50 11.60
N LEU A 111 -0.58 6.66 11.14
CA LEU A 111 -1.71 6.75 10.21
C LEU A 111 -1.42 5.99 8.89
N THR A 112 -0.23 6.17 8.34
CA THR A 112 0.22 5.52 7.10
C THR A 112 0.23 3.99 7.26
N VAL A 113 0.70 3.48 8.40
CA VAL A 113 0.64 2.05 8.74
C VAL A 113 -0.82 1.57 8.76
N GLY A 114 -1.71 2.30 9.45
CA GLY A 114 -3.12 1.94 9.52
C GLY A 114 -3.79 1.87 8.15
N ILE A 115 -3.54 2.85 7.27
CA ILE A 115 -4.07 2.88 5.90
C ILE A 115 -3.50 1.72 5.07
N ALA A 116 -2.19 1.45 5.16
CA ALA A 116 -1.54 0.37 4.44
C ALA A 116 -2.14 -0.99 4.81
N VAL A 117 -2.31 -1.25 6.11
CA VAL A 117 -2.93 -2.48 6.62
C VAL A 117 -4.40 -2.57 6.20
N ALA A 118 -5.17 -1.49 6.33
CA ALA A 118 -6.57 -1.47 5.93
C ALA A 118 -6.74 -1.77 4.43
N LEU A 119 -5.89 -1.18 3.58
CA LEU A 119 -5.90 -1.42 2.14
C LEU A 119 -5.52 -2.88 1.80
N ALA A 120 -4.49 -3.42 2.45
CA ALA A 120 -4.08 -4.81 2.31
C ALA A 120 -5.22 -5.77 2.69
N ILE A 121 -5.83 -5.59 3.87
CA ILE A 121 -6.98 -6.38 4.32
C ILE A 121 -8.12 -6.28 3.31
N ALA A 122 -8.48 -5.07 2.91
CA ALA A 122 -9.60 -4.86 1.99
C ALA A 122 -9.36 -5.47 0.60
N SER A 123 -8.09 -5.54 0.15
CA SER A 123 -7.71 -6.25 -1.07
C SER A 123 -7.90 -7.77 -0.95
N LEU A 124 -7.72 -8.34 0.24
CA LEU A 124 -7.82 -9.77 0.53
C LEU A 124 -9.25 -10.26 0.74
N ARG A 125 -10.21 -9.37 1.06
CA ARG A 125 -11.61 -9.73 1.29
C ARG A 125 -12.25 -10.39 0.06
N ARG A 126 -13.08 -11.41 0.30
CA ARG A 126 -13.92 -12.05 -0.73
C ARG A 126 -14.86 -10.98 -1.31
N GLY A 127 -14.74 -10.67 -2.59
CA GLY A 127 -15.48 -9.58 -3.25
C GLY A 127 -14.64 -8.35 -3.63
N ALA A 128 -13.33 -8.35 -3.37
CA ALA A 128 -12.46 -7.27 -3.86
C ALA A 128 -12.47 -7.13 -5.40
N GLY A 129 -12.70 -8.23 -6.13
CA GLY A 129 -12.74 -8.28 -7.58
C GLY A 129 -14.12 -8.29 -8.24
N SER A 130 -15.21 -8.24 -7.46
CA SER A 130 -16.56 -8.14 -8.05
C SER A 130 -16.80 -6.71 -8.54
N PRO A 131 -17.32 -6.53 -9.77
CA PRO A 131 -17.84 -5.24 -10.21
C PRO A 131 -18.90 -4.75 -9.21
N ARG A 132 -18.98 -3.43 -8.96
CA ARG A 132 -20.14 -2.88 -8.24
C ARG A 132 -21.39 -3.24 -9.06
N GLU A 133 -22.28 -4.06 -8.50
CA GLU A 133 -23.66 -4.08 -8.96
C GLU A 133 -24.19 -2.65 -8.78
N VAL A 134 -24.45 -1.98 -9.90
CA VAL A 134 -25.20 -0.73 -9.89
C VAL A 134 -26.58 -1.11 -9.39
N ARG A 135 -26.84 -0.90 -8.09
CA ARG A 135 -28.19 -0.98 -7.54
C ARG A 135 -28.99 0.08 -8.29
N ARG A 136 -29.83 -0.35 -9.23
CA ARG A 136 -30.83 0.49 -9.90
C ARG A 136 -31.93 0.84 -8.92
#